data_AF-A0A1W2ETD7-F1
#
_entry.id   AF-A0A1W2ETD7-F1
#
_cell.length_a   1.000
_cell.length_b   1.000
_cell.length_c   1.000
_cell.angle_alpha   90.00
_cell.angle_beta   90.00
_cell.angle_gamma   90.00
#
_symmetry.space_group_name_H-M   'P 1'
#
loop_
_entity.id
_entity.type
_entity.pdbx_description
1 polymer ?
#
loop_
_entity_poly.entity_id
_entity_poly.type
_entity_poly.pdbx_seq_one_letter_code
_entity_poly.pdbx_strand_id
1 'polypeptide(L)'
;MERLHKLEILIARNQECFYKIGQALKEIRDNRLYKQALFESFETYTRERWDMGKSHAYRLITSYEVLYNLSPIGDKLPANESQVRPLTQLDSIEQRRIWKAIINSGMELTARNIKKFIDARKTAPKSKPDLTDRISNEYIAVVKAMLEQVRLAQHDHWQHTSRQAALLWHQVIYEKIVSREGK
;
A
#
# COMPACT_ATOMS: atom_id res chain seq x y z
N MET A 1 5.50 26.12 31.89
CA MET A 1 5.14 26.12 30.45
C MET A 1 6.34 25.86 29.55
N GLU A 2 7.46 26.60 29.69
CA GLU A 2 8.64 26.46 28.80
C GLU A 2 9.30 25.07 28.81
N ARG A 3 9.41 24.41 29.97
CA ARG A 3 10.02 23.08 30.07
C ARG A 3 9.18 21.97 29.41
N LEU A 4 7.86 22.00 29.58
CA LEU A 4 6.95 21.03 28.96
C LEU A 4 7.06 21.11 27.44
N HIS A 5 6.96 22.32 26.88
CA HIS A 5 7.06 22.54 25.44
C HIS A 5 8.41 22.05 24.86
N LYS A 6 9.53 22.30 25.55
CA LYS A 6 10.85 21.78 25.15
C LYS A 6 10.89 20.25 25.12
N LEU A 7 10.25 19.58 26.08
CA LEU A 7 10.16 18.12 26.13
C LEU A 7 9.25 17.58 25.02
N GLU A 8 8.13 18.24 24.74
CA GLU A 8 7.22 17.87 23.65
C GLU A 8 7.88 18.00 22.28
N ILE A 9 8.67 19.05 22.05
CA ILE A 9 9.48 19.19 20.81
C ILE A 9 10.46 18.03 20.67
N LEU A 10 11.13 17.64 21.77
CA LEU A 10 12.07 16.51 21.76
C LEU A 10 11.35 15.20 21.42
N ILE A 11 10.17 14.98 22.00
CA ILE A 11 9.33 13.80 21.72
C ILE A 11 8.91 13.80 20.24
N ALA A 12 8.40 14.92 19.72
CA ALA A 12 7.95 15.04 18.33
C ALA A 12 9.08 14.74 17.33
N ARG A 13 10.26 15.32 17.54
CA ARG A 13 11.43 15.07 16.67
C ARG A 13 11.82 13.59 16.62
N ASN A 14 11.82 12.91 17.78
CA ASN A 14 12.13 11.49 17.83
C ASN A 14 11.02 10.62 17.22
N GLN A 15 9.76 11.05 17.34
CA GLN A 15 8.63 10.38 16.72
C GLN A 15 8.67 10.43 15.19
N GLU A 16 9.25 11.48 14.59
CA GLU A 16 9.45 11.58 13.15
C GLU A 16 10.64 10.73 12.67
N CYS A 17 11.64 10.46 13.50
CA CYS A 17 12.85 9.74 13.07
C CYS A 17 12.60 8.29 12.59
N PHE A 18 11.48 7.66 12.95
CA PHE A 18 11.20 6.25 12.62
C PHE A 18 11.24 5.95 11.11
N TYR A 19 10.77 6.87 10.25
CA TYR A 19 10.71 6.63 8.81
C TYR A 19 12.10 6.71 8.18
N LYS A 20 12.97 7.60 8.68
CA LYS A 20 14.38 7.70 8.24
C LYS A 20 15.15 6.42 8.61
N ILE A 21 14.89 5.90 9.83
CA ILE A 21 15.45 4.62 10.25
C ILE A 21 14.91 3.50 9.35
N GLY A 22 13.61 3.47 9.08
CA GLY A 22 12.98 2.50 8.18
C GLY A 22 13.58 2.53 6.77
N GLN A 23 13.80 3.72 6.21
CA GLN A 23 14.45 3.94 4.92
C GLN A 23 15.87 3.36 4.90
N ALA A 24 16.71 3.73 5.89
CA ALA A 24 18.09 3.25 5.99
C ALA A 24 18.15 1.73 6.18
N LEU A 25 17.31 1.17 7.05
CA LEU A 25 17.20 -0.28 7.26
C LEU A 25 16.79 -1.01 5.98
N LYS A 26 15.86 -0.44 5.20
CA LYS A 26 15.43 -0.99 3.91
C LYS A 26 16.60 -1.01 2.93
N GLU A 27 17.33 0.09 2.81
CA GLU A 27 18.49 0.20 1.92
C GLU A 27 19.59 -0.80 2.31
N ILE A 28 19.92 -0.90 3.60
CA ILE A 28 20.89 -1.87 4.13
C ILE A 28 20.45 -3.31 3.81
N ARG A 29 19.18 -3.64 3.99
CA ARG A 29 18.63 -4.98 3.75
C ARG A 29 18.65 -5.33 2.27
N ASP A 30 18.09 -4.46 1.43
CA ASP A 30 17.84 -4.73 0.02
C ASP A 30 19.16 -4.79 -0.78
N ASN A 31 20.13 -3.92 -0.45
CA ASN A 31 21.47 -3.92 -1.04
C ASN A 31 22.45 -4.86 -0.33
N ARG A 32 21.99 -5.60 0.70
CA ARG A 32 22.80 -6.51 1.51
C ARG A 32 24.06 -5.87 2.12
N LEU A 33 24.00 -4.58 2.46
CA LEU A 33 25.13 -3.81 3.00
C LEU A 33 25.62 -4.34 4.36
N TYR A 34 24.76 -5.05 5.10
CA TYR A 34 25.14 -5.75 6.33
C TYR A 34 26.29 -6.75 6.13
N LYS A 35 26.48 -7.27 4.91
CA LYS A 35 27.62 -8.16 4.57
C LYS A 35 28.96 -7.44 4.60
N GLN A 36 29.00 -6.14 4.30
CA GLN A 36 30.23 -5.35 4.39
C GLN A 36 30.73 -5.23 5.84
N ALA A 37 29.79 -5.33 6.79
CA ALA A 37 30.09 -5.40 8.21
C ALA A 37 30.24 -6.85 8.73
N LEU A 38 30.41 -7.82 7.83
CA LEU A 38 30.67 -9.25 8.12
C LEU A 38 29.53 -9.99 8.83
N PHE A 39 28.28 -9.53 8.68
CA PHE A 39 27.12 -10.26 9.18
C PHE A 39 26.54 -11.21 8.13
N GLU A 40 26.15 -12.41 8.57
CA GLU A 40 25.57 -13.44 7.70
C GLU A 40 24.14 -13.12 7.26
N SER A 41 23.37 -12.47 8.14
CA SER A 41 21.97 -12.10 7.88
C SER A 41 21.67 -10.68 8.36
N PHE A 42 20.65 -10.08 7.75
CA PHE A 42 20.15 -8.76 8.16
C PHE A 42 19.60 -8.78 9.60
N GLU A 43 18.99 -9.89 10.02
CA GLU A 43 18.46 -10.07 11.36
C GLU A 43 19.56 -10.14 12.42
N THR A 44 20.66 -10.83 12.15
CA THR A 44 21.83 -10.84 13.04
C THR A 44 22.42 -9.44 13.13
N TYR A 45 22.60 -8.77 11.98
CA TYR A 45 23.08 -7.39 11.92
C TYR A 45 22.24 -6.43 12.77
N THR A 46 20.92 -6.45 12.61
CA THR A 46 20.02 -5.55 13.35
C THR A 46 20.02 -5.83 14.85
N ARG A 47 20.07 -7.10 15.24
CA ARG A 47 20.14 -7.51 16.65
C ARG A 47 21.46 -7.11 17.28
N GLU A 48 22.59 -7.48 16.70
CA GLU A 48 23.89 -7.33 17.35
C GLU A 48 24.43 -5.90 17.26
N ARG A 49 24.17 -5.20 16.15
CA ARG A 49 24.69 -3.83 15.97
C ARG A 49 23.82 -2.74 16.57
N TRP A 50 22.51 -2.96 16.63
CA TRP A 50 21.54 -1.92 16.98
C TRP A 50 20.59 -2.32 18.12
N ASP A 51 20.81 -3.47 18.76
CA ASP A 51 19.92 -4.06 19.78
C ASP A 51 18.45 -4.11 19.32
N MET A 52 18.25 -4.35 18.02
CA MET A 52 16.95 -4.28 17.38
C MET A 52 16.51 -5.66 16.92
N GLY A 53 15.47 -6.20 17.57
CA GLY A 53 14.85 -7.45 17.15
C GLY A 53 14.26 -7.38 15.73
N LYS A 54 14.25 -8.51 15.02
CA LYS A 54 13.71 -8.66 13.65
C LYS A 54 12.37 -7.95 13.46
N SER A 55 11.39 -8.25 14.31
CA SER A 55 10.03 -7.69 14.19
C SER A 55 10.02 -6.16 14.23
N HIS A 56 10.89 -5.56 15.05
CA HIS A 56 11.00 -4.10 15.13
C HIS A 56 11.61 -3.52 13.85
N ALA A 57 12.72 -4.09 13.37
CA ALA A 57 13.38 -3.64 12.15
C ALA A 57 12.45 -3.68 10.94
N TYR A 58 11.77 -4.81 10.73
CA TYR A 58 10.81 -4.94 9.62
C TYR A 58 9.60 -4.01 9.77
N ARG A 59 9.11 -3.77 11.00
CA ARG A 59 8.03 -2.81 11.23
C ARG A 59 8.43 -1.39 10.83
N LEU A 60 9.65 -0.96 11.11
CA LEU A 60 10.16 0.34 10.69
C LEU A 60 10.26 0.44 9.16
N ILE A 61 10.75 -0.62 8.50
CA ILE A 61 10.79 -0.71 7.03
C ILE A 61 9.38 -0.60 6.44
N THR A 62 8.44 -1.42 6.91
CA THR A 62 7.05 -1.39 6.43
C THR A 62 6.40 -0.03 6.65
N SER A 63 6.71 0.64 7.76
CA SER A 63 6.16 1.97 8.03
C SER A 63 6.70 3.02 7.07
N TYR A 64 7.99 2.94 6.71
CA TYR A 64 8.57 3.76 5.65
C TYR A 64 7.91 3.49 4.29
N GLU A 65 7.68 2.23 3.94
CA GLU A 65 7.03 1.84 2.67
C GLU A 65 5.62 2.42 2.54
N VAL A 66 4.83 2.41 3.63
CA VAL A 66 3.52 3.07 3.66
C VAL A 66 3.66 4.58 3.46
N LEU A 67 4.56 5.24 4.18
CA LEU A 67 4.78 6.68 4.03
C LEU A 67 5.20 7.07 2.61
N TYR A 68 6.13 6.32 2.02
CA TYR A 68 6.55 6.52 0.64
C TYR A 68 5.38 6.38 -0.33
N ASN A 69 4.51 5.38 -0.13
CA ASN A 69 3.29 5.20 -0.92
C ASN A 69 2.26 6.34 -0.74
N LEU A 70 2.20 6.95 0.44
CA LEU A 70 1.29 8.07 0.74
C LEU A 70 1.82 9.43 0.27
N SER A 71 3.14 9.58 0.09
CA SER A 71 3.80 10.83 -0.31
C SER A 71 3.16 11.54 -1.52
N PRO A 72 2.69 10.85 -2.58
CA PRO A 72 2.07 11.52 -3.73
C PRO A 72 0.68 12.11 -3.47
N ILE A 73 0.03 11.81 -2.33
CA ILE A 73 -1.36 12.23 -2.05
C ILE A 73 -1.40 13.66 -1.48
N GLY A 74 -0.28 14.16 -0.96
CA GLY A 74 -0.14 15.50 -0.41
C GLY A 74 0.77 15.56 0.82
N ASP A 75 0.88 16.75 1.40
CA ASP A 75 1.88 17.04 2.44
C ASP A 75 1.52 16.51 3.84
N LYS A 76 0.25 16.18 4.07
CA LYS A 76 -0.23 15.66 5.36
C LYS A 76 -0.01 14.15 5.44
N LEU A 77 1.15 13.77 5.97
CA LEU A 77 1.52 12.37 6.23
C LEU A 77 1.30 11.99 7.71
N PRO A 78 1.17 10.68 8.03
CA PRO A 78 1.25 10.21 9.40
C PRO A 78 2.54 10.69 10.08
N ALA A 79 2.42 11.33 11.24
CA ALA A 79 3.50 11.93 12.00
C ALA A 79 4.32 10.91 12.83
N ASN A 80 3.77 9.73 13.11
CA ASN A 80 4.46 8.70 13.89
C ASN A 80 4.08 7.28 13.47
N GLU A 81 4.91 6.31 13.86
CA GLU A 81 4.72 4.89 13.52
C GLU A 81 3.36 4.34 13.96
N SER A 82 2.84 4.81 15.09
CA SER A 82 1.55 4.34 15.61
C SER A 82 0.38 4.74 14.71
N GLN A 83 0.44 5.90 14.05
CA GLN A 83 -0.55 6.31 13.05
C GLN A 83 -0.41 5.52 11.74
N VAL A 84 0.81 5.10 11.38
CA VAL A 84 1.07 4.30 10.17
C VAL A 84 0.57 2.85 10.35
N ARG A 85 0.74 2.29 11.55
CA ARG A 85 0.50 0.86 11.83
C ARG A 85 -0.88 0.34 11.37
N PRO A 86 -2.01 1.03 11.55
CA PRO A 86 -3.30 0.56 11.03
C PRO A 86 -3.35 0.42 9.49
N LEU A 87 -2.55 1.22 8.78
CA LEU A 87 -2.52 1.25 7.32
C LEU A 87 -1.68 0.10 6.73
N THR A 88 -0.75 -0.47 7.50
CA THR A 88 0.15 -1.54 7.02
C THR A 88 -0.61 -2.84 6.67
N GLN A 89 -1.86 -2.96 7.11
CA GLN A 89 -2.74 -4.11 6.85
C GLN A 89 -3.57 -3.95 5.57
N LEU A 90 -3.41 -2.84 4.86
CA LEU A 90 -4.12 -2.52 3.62
C LEU A 90 -3.14 -2.64 2.45
N ASP A 91 -3.63 -2.97 1.25
CA ASP A 91 -2.81 -2.90 0.04
C ASP A 91 -2.46 -1.44 -0.32
N SER A 92 -1.45 -1.24 -1.18
CA SER A 92 -0.94 0.08 -1.51
C SER A 92 -2.01 1.02 -2.10
N ILE A 93 -2.97 0.51 -2.87
CA ILE A 93 -4.02 1.35 -3.46
C ILE A 93 -5.04 1.74 -2.37
N GLU A 94 -5.44 0.79 -1.54
CA GLU A 94 -6.33 1.03 -0.41
C GLU A 94 -5.73 1.99 0.61
N GLN A 95 -4.44 1.87 0.93
CA GLN A 95 -3.73 2.82 1.79
C GLN A 95 -3.93 4.25 1.30
N ARG A 96 -3.70 4.49 0.01
CA ARG A 96 -3.85 5.83 -0.58
C ARG A 96 -5.29 6.32 -0.53
N ARG A 97 -6.23 5.47 -0.94
CA ARG A 97 -7.67 5.78 -0.95
C ARG A 97 -8.18 6.11 0.46
N ILE A 98 -7.84 5.30 1.44
CA ILE A 98 -8.25 5.48 2.83
C ILE A 98 -7.60 6.72 3.42
N TRP A 99 -6.30 6.93 3.21
CA TRP A 99 -5.60 8.10 3.74
C TRP A 99 -6.21 9.41 3.21
N LYS A 100 -6.48 9.48 1.90
CA LYS A 100 -7.19 10.63 1.30
C LYS A 100 -8.56 10.86 1.94
N ALA A 101 -9.30 9.79 2.21
CA ALA A 101 -10.61 9.88 2.86
C ALA A 101 -10.52 10.32 4.33
N ILE A 102 -9.46 9.94 5.05
CA ILE A 102 -9.19 10.39 6.42
C ILE A 102 -8.85 11.88 6.42
N ILE A 103 -7.99 12.35 5.52
CA ILE A 103 -7.65 13.77 5.41
C ILE A 103 -8.92 14.60 5.12
N ASN A 104 -9.75 14.13 4.20
CA ASN A 104 -10.98 14.82 3.80
C ASN A 104 -12.07 14.81 4.88
N SER A 105 -12.05 13.88 5.83
CA SER A 105 -13.03 13.84 6.92
C SER A 105 -12.79 14.93 7.97
N GLY A 106 -11.60 15.56 7.97
CA GLY A 106 -11.21 16.57 8.94
C GLY A 106 -11.02 16.03 10.36
N MET A 107 -11.05 14.70 10.55
CA MET A 107 -10.90 14.10 11.87
C MET A 107 -9.46 14.25 12.40
N GLU A 108 -9.31 14.27 13.71
CA GLU A 108 -7.98 14.24 14.33
C GLU A 108 -7.24 12.93 13.99
N LEU A 109 -6.00 13.08 13.49
CA LEU A 109 -5.14 12.00 13.02
C LEU A 109 -4.50 11.20 14.17
N THR A 110 -5.29 10.75 15.15
CA THR A 110 -4.78 9.84 16.20
C THR A 110 -4.77 8.40 15.69
N ALA A 111 -3.83 7.58 16.17
CA ALA A 111 -3.76 6.16 15.80
C ALA A 111 -5.09 5.42 16.06
N ARG A 112 -5.78 5.77 17.16
CA ARG A 112 -7.09 5.23 17.52
C ARG A 112 -8.16 5.61 16.50
N ASN A 113 -8.20 6.88 16.11
CA ASN A 113 -9.17 7.41 15.15
C ASN A 113 -8.97 6.81 13.75
N ILE A 114 -7.72 6.74 13.29
CA ILE A 114 -7.34 6.11 12.02
C ILE A 114 -7.78 4.64 12.00
N LYS A 115 -7.47 3.89 13.07
CA LYS A 115 -7.90 2.49 13.20
C LYS A 115 -9.43 2.37 13.15
N LYS A 116 -10.15 3.17 13.94
CA LYS A 116 -11.62 3.16 13.96
C LYS A 116 -12.22 3.47 12.58
N PHE A 117 -11.63 4.42 11.84
CA PHE A 117 -12.06 4.77 10.49
C PHE A 117 -11.87 3.61 9.50
N ILE A 118 -10.73 2.91 9.58
CA ILE A 118 -10.44 1.72 8.77
C ILE A 118 -11.42 0.60 9.10
N ASP A 119 -11.60 0.29 10.39
CA ASP A 119 -12.46 -0.80 10.85
C ASP A 119 -13.92 -0.59 10.42
N ALA A 120 -14.44 0.64 10.55
CA ALA A 120 -15.80 0.99 10.12
C ALA A 120 -16.04 0.75 8.61
N ARG A 121 -15.00 0.91 7.78
CA ARG A 121 -15.08 0.67 6.32
C ARG A 121 -14.87 -0.78 5.94
N LYS A 122 -14.21 -1.58 6.79
CA LYS A 122 -14.12 -3.04 6.61
C LYS A 122 -15.45 -3.74 6.93
N THR A 123 -16.23 -3.19 7.86
CA THR A 123 -17.55 -3.72 8.24
C THR A 123 -18.68 -3.28 7.32
N ALA A 124 -18.49 -2.22 6.52
CA ALA A 124 -19.38 -1.92 5.42
C ALA A 124 -19.22 -3.00 4.34
N PRO A 125 -20.31 -3.54 3.75
CA PRO A 125 -20.18 -4.49 2.67
C PRO A 125 -19.30 -3.90 1.57
N LYS A 126 -18.30 -4.65 1.11
CA LYS A 126 -17.47 -4.29 -0.04
C LYS A 126 -18.36 -4.17 -1.28
N SER A 127 -19.05 -3.04 -1.45
CA SER A 127 -19.48 -2.66 -2.78
C SER A 127 -18.17 -2.47 -3.53
N LYS A 128 -17.94 -3.29 -4.57
CA LYS A 128 -16.94 -2.97 -5.60
C LYS A 128 -17.06 -1.47 -5.88
N PRO A 129 -15.95 -0.70 -5.97
CA PRO A 129 -16.07 0.71 -6.31
C PRO A 129 -16.98 0.78 -7.52
N ASP A 130 -18.09 1.49 -7.37
CA ASP A 130 -19.02 1.64 -8.48
C ASP A 130 -18.33 2.58 -9.46
N LEU A 131 -17.58 1.97 -10.37
CA LEU A 131 -16.88 2.65 -11.43
C LEU A 131 -17.81 2.87 -12.63
N THR A 132 -19.10 2.48 -12.56
CA THR A 132 -20.02 2.67 -13.69
C THR A 132 -20.17 4.14 -14.09
N ASP A 133 -20.06 5.08 -13.14
CA ASP A 133 -20.05 6.52 -13.43
C ASP A 133 -18.78 7.01 -14.15
N ARG A 134 -17.73 6.18 -14.23
CA ARG A 134 -16.42 6.50 -14.83
C ARG A 134 -16.11 5.68 -16.07
N ILE A 135 -17.01 4.80 -16.48
CA ILE A 135 -16.84 3.93 -17.63
C ILE A 135 -17.88 4.34 -18.66
N SER A 136 -17.44 4.69 -19.87
CA SER A 136 -18.39 5.04 -20.93
C SER A 136 -19.31 3.86 -21.23
N ASN A 137 -20.57 4.15 -21.54
CA ASN A 137 -21.56 3.13 -21.95
C ASN A 137 -21.04 2.29 -23.13
N GLU A 138 -20.26 2.92 -24.00
CA GLU A 138 -19.58 2.27 -25.14
C GLU A 138 -18.58 1.20 -24.68
N TYR A 139 -17.73 1.50 -23.69
CA TYR A 139 -16.76 0.53 -23.17
C TYR A 139 -17.47 -0.64 -22.48
N ILE A 140 -18.53 -0.38 -21.71
CA ILE A 140 -19.34 -1.43 -21.08
C ILE A 140 -19.97 -2.34 -22.14
N ALA A 141 -20.47 -1.78 -23.24
CA ALA A 141 -21.03 -2.55 -24.34
C ALA A 141 -20.00 -3.48 -24.98
N VAL A 142 -18.77 -3.00 -25.22
CA VAL A 142 -17.68 -3.82 -25.78
C VAL A 142 -17.30 -4.97 -24.83
N VAL A 143 -17.16 -4.69 -23.54
CA VAL A 143 -16.80 -5.73 -22.55
C VAL A 143 -17.92 -6.77 -22.42
N LYS A 144 -19.20 -6.35 -22.41
CA LYS A 144 -20.35 -7.28 -22.40
C LYS A 144 -20.39 -8.15 -23.64
N ALA A 145 -20.14 -7.58 -24.82
CA ALA A 145 -20.09 -8.35 -26.06
C ALA A 145 -18.98 -9.41 -26.03
N MET A 146 -17.78 -9.04 -25.54
CA MET A 146 -16.67 -9.98 -25.38
C MET A 146 -17.03 -11.13 -24.42
N LEU A 147 -17.64 -10.81 -23.27
CA LEU A 147 -18.05 -11.83 -22.29
C LEU A 147 -19.11 -12.78 -22.85
N GLU A 148 -20.04 -12.29 -23.67
CA GLU A 148 -21.03 -13.15 -24.31
C GLU A 148 -20.38 -14.10 -25.32
N GLN A 149 -19.38 -13.63 -26.09
CA GLN A 149 -18.61 -14.51 -26.97
C GLN A 149 -17.88 -15.62 -26.19
N VAL A 150 -17.33 -15.30 -25.02
CA VAL A 150 -16.71 -16.31 -24.14
C VAL A 150 -17.75 -17.32 -23.63
N ARG A 151 -18.96 -16.84 -23.29
CA ARG A 151 -20.06 -17.69 -22.82
C ARG A 151 -20.55 -18.65 -23.91
N LEU A 152 -20.74 -18.15 -25.14
CA LEU A 152 -21.12 -18.96 -26.30
C LEU A 152 -20.05 -20.00 -26.62
N ALA A 153 -18.77 -19.61 -26.65
CA ALA A 153 -17.66 -20.53 -26.88
C ALA A 153 -17.51 -21.61 -25.79
N GLN A 154 -17.91 -21.32 -24.54
CA GLN A 154 -17.96 -22.32 -23.46
C GLN A 154 -19.04 -23.38 -23.67
N HIS A 155 -20.18 -23.01 -24.25
CA HIS A 155 -21.25 -23.95 -24.55
C HIS A 155 -20.95 -24.82 -25.79
N ASP A 156 -20.19 -24.30 -26.77
CA ASP A 156 -19.81 -25.02 -28.00
C ASP A 156 -18.48 -25.81 -27.90
N HIS A 157 -18.09 -26.23 -26.69
CA HIS A 157 -16.89 -27.03 -26.44
C HIS A 157 -15.58 -26.49 -27.07
N TRP A 158 -15.31 -25.17 -26.96
CA TRP A 158 -14.00 -24.54 -27.25
C TRP A 158 -13.28 -25.09 -28.51
N GLN A 159 -13.97 -25.12 -29.66
CA GLN A 159 -13.44 -25.73 -30.89
C GLN A 159 -12.31 -24.93 -31.55
N HIS A 160 -12.25 -23.60 -31.36
CA HIS A 160 -11.38 -22.71 -32.15
C HIS A 160 -10.40 -21.83 -31.35
N THR A 161 -10.40 -21.89 -30.02
CA THR A 161 -9.45 -21.13 -29.20
C THR A 161 -9.12 -21.98 -28.00
N SER A 162 -7.83 -22.16 -27.67
CA SER A 162 -7.45 -22.93 -26.48
C SER A 162 -7.63 -22.09 -25.21
N ARG A 163 -7.94 -22.72 -24.08
CA ARG A 163 -8.01 -22.06 -22.76
C ARG A 163 -6.74 -21.23 -22.47
N GLN A 164 -5.60 -21.70 -22.92
CA GLN A 164 -4.31 -21.02 -22.79
C GLN A 164 -4.23 -19.73 -23.61
N ALA A 165 -4.77 -19.72 -24.84
CA ALA A 165 -4.83 -18.52 -25.66
C ALA A 165 -5.72 -17.44 -25.04
N ALA A 166 -6.86 -17.82 -24.42
CA ALA A 166 -7.72 -16.86 -23.73
C ALA A 166 -7.05 -16.22 -22.50
N LEU A 167 -6.28 -17.02 -21.73
CA LEU A 167 -5.50 -16.50 -20.60
C LEU A 167 -4.36 -15.58 -21.06
N LEU A 168 -3.71 -15.90 -22.19
CA LEU A 168 -2.71 -15.02 -22.80
C LEU A 168 -3.32 -13.67 -23.19
N TRP A 169 -4.49 -13.68 -23.84
CA TRP A 169 -5.18 -12.44 -24.20
C TRP A 169 -5.65 -11.64 -22.98
N HIS A 170 -6.07 -12.30 -21.90
CA HIS A 170 -6.36 -11.64 -20.64
C HIS A 170 -5.12 -10.91 -20.09
N GLN A 171 -3.94 -11.54 -20.15
CA GLN A 171 -2.69 -10.92 -19.75
C GLN A 171 -2.32 -9.73 -20.65
N VAL A 172 -2.46 -9.86 -21.98
CA VAL A 172 -2.20 -8.77 -22.93
C VAL A 172 -3.14 -7.57 -22.69
N ILE A 173 -4.42 -7.83 -22.40
CA ILE A 173 -5.39 -6.78 -22.07
C ILE A 173 -4.97 -6.08 -20.78
N TYR A 174 -4.59 -6.84 -19.75
CA TYR A 174 -4.09 -6.29 -18.49
C TYR A 174 -2.86 -5.39 -18.70
N GLU A 175 -1.86 -5.87 -19.43
CA GLU A 175 -0.64 -5.12 -19.75
C GLU A 175 -0.94 -3.83 -20.55
N LYS A 176 -1.89 -3.87 -21.50
CA LYS A 176 -2.31 -2.69 -22.27
C LYS A 176 -3.07 -1.66 -21.44
N ILE A 177 -3.84 -2.10 -20.44
CA ILE A 177 -4.54 -1.19 -19.52
C ILE A 177 -3.51 -0.50 -18.62
N VAL A 178 -2.61 -1.27 -18.01
CA VAL A 178 -1.58 -0.75 -17.09
C VAL A 178 -0.60 0.19 -17.80
N SER A 179 -0.19 -0.12 -19.05
CA SER A 179 0.72 0.74 -19.82
C SER A 179 0.10 2.07 -20.28
N ARG A 180 -1.23 2.20 -20.30
CA ARG A 180 -1.91 3.47 -20.62
C ARG A 180 -2.04 4.41 -19.41
N GLU A 181 -1.98 3.91 -18.18
CA GLU A 181 -2.03 4.75 -16.97
C GLU A 181 -0.69 5.45 -16.66
N GLY A 182 0.38 5.12 -17.39
CA GLY A 182 1.74 5.65 -17.21
C GLY A 182 2.20 6.71 -18.23
N LYS A 183 1.31 7.26 -19.05
CA LYS A 183 1.56 8.41 -19.95
C LYS A 183 0.65 9.57 -19.57
#